data_AF-A0A2E9W7V7-F1
#
_entry.id   AF-A0A2E9W7V7-F1
#
_cell.length_a   1.000
_cell.length_b   1.000
_cell.length_c   1.000
_cell.angle_alpha   90.00
_cell.angle_beta   90.00
_cell.angle_gamma   90.00
#
_symmetry.space_group_name_H-M   'P 1'
#
loop_
_entity.id
_entity.type
_entity.pdbx_description
1 polymer ?
#
loop_
_entity_poly.entity_id
_entity_poly.type
_entity_poly.pdbx_seq_one_letter_code
_entity_poly.pdbx_strand_id
1 'polypeptide(L)'
;MFSPFERMVAFRYLRPRRQEGFVSVIAIFSLLGIMLGVATLIIVMSVMNGFRAELLGRILGLNGHISVYAQSNDGIANYDAIEKEIAETGNVKLSVPVVEGQVMASKNGRA
;
A
#
# COMPACT_ATOMS: atom_id res chain seq x y z
N MET A 1 -16.37 25.97 -16.88
CA MET A 1 -15.54 25.38 -17.95
C MET A 1 -14.82 26.54 -18.62
N PHE A 2 -13.48 26.60 -18.56
CA PHE A 2 -12.75 27.75 -19.12
C PHE A 2 -12.87 27.78 -20.65
N SER A 3 -13.22 28.94 -21.21
CA SER A 3 -13.35 29.09 -22.66
C SER A 3 -11.97 29.02 -23.34
N PRO A 4 -11.88 28.58 -24.60
CA PRO A 4 -10.63 28.60 -25.36
C PRO A 4 -10.01 30.01 -25.45
N PHE A 5 -10.84 31.06 -25.38
CA PHE A 5 -10.40 32.45 -25.30
C PHE A 5 -9.69 32.76 -23.97
N GLU A 6 -10.26 32.35 -22.83
CA GLU A 6 -9.65 32.55 -21.51
C GLU A 6 -8.29 31.84 -21.38
N ARG A 7 -8.18 30.61 -21.88
CA ARG A 7 -6.89 29.88 -21.92
C ARG A 7 -5.85 30.59 -22.80
N MET A 8 -6.27 31.14 -23.93
CA MET A 8 -5.40 31.92 -24.83
C MET A 8 -4.88 33.18 -24.14
N VAL A 9 -5.75 33.90 -23.43
CA VAL A 9 -5.38 35.10 -22.66
C VAL A 9 -4.44 34.71 -21.50
N ALA A 10 -4.74 33.67 -20.74
CA ALA A 10 -3.88 33.22 -19.65
C ALA A 10 -2.45 32.87 -20.12
N PHE A 11 -2.31 32.09 -21.20
CA PHE A 11 -0.99 31.74 -21.75
C PHE A 11 -0.24 32.95 -22.30
N ARG A 12 -0.94 33.94 -22.88
CA ARG A 12 -0.35 35.19 -23.38
C ARG A 12 0.35 35.99 -22.27
N TYR A 13 -0.21 35.99 -21.06
CA TYR A 13 0.34 36.69 -19.90
C TYR A 13 1.30 35.83 -19.06
N LEU A 14 1.15 34.50 -19.06
CA LEU A 14 2.11 33.57 -18.45
C LEU A 14 3.43 33.49 -19.23
N ARG A 15 3.41 33.71 -20.55
CA ARG A 15 4.61 33.65 -21.37
C ARG A 15 5.53 34.84 -21.07
N PRO A 16 6.81 34.61 -20.72
CA PRO A 16 7.74 35.70 -20.43
C PRO A 16 7.84 36.68 -21.61
N ARG A 17 7.66 37.98 -21.32
CA ARG A 17 7.82 39.04 -22.32
C ARG A 17 9.31 39.24 -22.62
N ARG A 18 9.68 39.05 -23.90
CA ARG A 18 11.05 39.10 -24.43
C ARG A 18 11.82 40.42 -24.19
N GLN A 19 11.15 41.50 -23.80
CA GLN A 19 11.78 42.82 -23.64
C GLN A 19 12.56 42.98 -22.32
N GLU A 20 12.33 42.11 -21.33
CA GLU A 20 13.05 42.10 -20.06
C GLU A 20 13.70 40.74 -19.80
N GLY A 21 14.80 40.46 -20.50
CA GLY A 21 15.49 39.16 -20.44
C GLY A 21 15.82 38.70 -19.01
N PHE A 22 16.19 39.62 -18.12
CA PHE A 22 16.50 39.32 -16.71
C PHE A 22 15.28 38.79 -15.94
N VAL A 23 14.11 39.40 -16.13
CA VAL A 23 12.85 38.97 -15.50
C VAL A 23 12.40 37.62 -16.02
N SER A 24 12.59 37.35 -17.32
CA SER A 24 12.30 36.04 -17.90
C SER A 24 13.15 34.91 -17.31
N VAL A 25 14.41 35.17 -16.99
CA VAL A 25 15.31 34.17 -16.40
C VAL A 25 14.87 33.82 -14.98
N ILE A 26 14.59 34.83 -14.15
CA ILE A 26 14.13 34.62 -12.77
C ILE A 26 12.81 33.83 -12.76
N ALA A 27 11.85 34.20 -13.62
CA ALA A 27 10.56 33.51 -13.70
C ALA A 27 10.71 32.01 -14.00
N ILE A 28 11.63 31.63 -14.89
CA ILE A 28 11.88 30.21 -15.23
C ILE A 28 12.52 29.48 -14.05
N PHE A 29 13.54 30.06 -13.42
CA PHE A 29 14.18 29.44 -12.26
C PHE A 29 13.23 29.30 -11.06
N SER A 30 12.40 30.31 -10.79
CA SER A 30 11.38 30.23 -9.74
C SER A 30 10.34 29.14 -10.03
N LEU A 31 9.88 29.03 -11.29
CA LEU A 31 8.95 27.99 -11.70
C LEU A 31 9.56 26.59 -11.51
N LEU A 32 10.81 26.39 -11.94
CA LEU A 32 11.52 25.12 -11.78
C LEU A 32 11.73 24.77 -10.30
N GLY A 33 12.08 25.75 -9.47
CA GLY A 33 12.25 25.56 -8.03
C GLY A 33 10.98 25.08 -7.34
N ILE A 34 9.85 25.74 -7.61
CA ILE A 34 8.54 25.34 -7.05
C ILE A 34 8.13 23.96 -7.58
N MET A 35 8.30 23.73 -8.88
CA MET A 35 8.00 22.44 -9.51
C MET A 35 8.78 21.30 -8.86
N LEU A 36 10.09 21.46 -8.66
CA LEU A 36 10.93 20.45 -8.02
C LEU A 36 10.57 20.25 -6.54
N GLY A 37 10.28 21.34 -5.81
CA GLY A 37 9.90 21.28 -4.40
C GLY A 37 8.58 20.51 -4.19
N VAL A 38 7.56 20.87 -4.97
CA VAL A 38 6.25 20.20 -4.91
C VAL A 38 6.35 18.75 -5.39
N ALA A 39 7.09 18.50 -6.49
CA ALA A 39 7.30 17.14 -6.98
C ALA A 39 7.97 16.25 -5.93
N THR A 40 8.98 16.76 -5.24
CA THR A 40 9.69 16.02 -4.18
C THR A 40 8.74 15.67 -3.03
N LEU A 41 7.92 16.61 -2.57
CA LEU A 41 6.93 16.34 -1.51
C LEU A 41 5.91 15.27 -1.93
N ILE A 42 5.39 15.36 -3.16
CA ILE A 42 4.44 14.38 -3.70
C ILE A 42 5.09 12.98 -3.77
N ILE A 43 6.32 12.89 -4.26
CA ILE A 43 7.05 11.62 -4.38
C ILE A 43 7.25 10.99 -3.00
N VAL A 44 7.76 11.74 -2.02
CA VAL A 44 8.01 11.23 -0.67
C VAL A 44 6.72 10.73 -0.04
N MET A 45 5.64 11.53 -0.10
CA MET A 45 4.33 11.13 0.41
C MET A 45 3.81 9.85 -0.26
N SER A 46 3.98 9.74 -1.58
CA SER A 46 3.56 8.56 -2.34
C SER A 46 4.32 7.31 -1.92
N VAL A 47 5.64 7.41 -1.74
CA VAL A 47 6.49 6.30 -1.28
C VAL A 47 6.10 5.90 0.14
N MET A 48 5.98 6.86 1.06
CA MET A 48 5.66 6.58 2.46
C MET A 48 4.29 5.94 2.63
N ASN A 49 3.28 6.43 1.89
CA ASN A 49 1.93 5.87 1.94
C ASN A 49 1.90 4.44 1.37
N GLY A 50 2.55 4.20 0.23
CA GLY A 50 2.64 2.87 -0.37
C GLY A 50 3.39 1.89 0.54
N PHE A 51 4.53 2.30 1.08
CA PHE A 51 5.33 1.48 1.98
C PHE A 51 4.59 1.15 3.27
N ARG A 52 3.87 2.11 3.86
CA ARG A 52 3.04 1.88 5.05
C ARG A 52 1.99 0.80 4.78
N ALA A 53 1.30 0.85 3.63
CA ALA A 53 0.30 -0.14 3.27
C ALA A 53 0.91 -1.54 3.13
N GLU A 54 2.06 -1.65 2.45
CA GLU A 54 2.78 -2.92 2.27
C GLU A 54 3.28 -3.49 3.60
N LEU A 55 3.87 -2.66 4.47
CA LEU A 55 4.33 -3.10 5.78
C LEU A 55 3.19 -3.58 6.67
N LEU A 56 2.12 -2.79 6.79
CA LEU A 56 0.95 -3.19 7.56
C LEU A 56 0.32 -4.45 6.98
N GLY A 57 0.25 -4.57 5.66
CA GLY A 57 -0.22 -5.77 4.97
C GLY A 57 0.62 -7.01 5.29
N ARG A 58 1.95 -6.90 5.33
CA ARG A 58 2.83 -8.03 5.67
C ARG A 58 2.77 -8.42 7.15
N ILE A 59 2.71 -7.43 8.04
CA ILE A 59 2.67 -7.67 9.49
C ILE A 59 1.33 -8.28 9.90
N LEU A 60 0.22 -7.72 9.39
CA LEU A 60 -1.13 -8.16 9.75
C LEU A 60 -1.63 -9.33 8.89
N GLY A 61 -1.17 -9.44 7.63
CA GLY A 61 -1.66 -10.44 6.68
C GLY A 61 -1.23 -11.87 6.98
N LEU A 62 -0.24 -12.07 7.86
CA LEU A 62 0.24 -13.40 8.26
C LEU A 62 -0.47 -13.95 9.51
N ASN A 63 -1.20 -13.11 10.25
CA ASN A 63 -1.89 -13.53 11.46
C ASN A 63 -3.38 -13.64 11.18
N GLY A 64 -3.98 -14.79 11.49
CA GLY A 64 -5.44 -14.93 11.52
C GLY A 64 -6.01 -13.90 12.51
N HIS A 65 -7.10 -13.23 12.12
CA HIS A 65 -7.76 -12.24 13.00
C HIS A 65 -8.34 -12.90 14.26
N ILE A 66 -8.65 -14.19 14.17
CA ILE A 66 -9.19 -15.02 15.25
C ILE A 66 -8.49 -16.39 15.13
N SER A 67 -8.00 -16.91 16.24
CA SER A 67 -7.47 -18.26 16.34
C SER A 67 -8.33 -19.07 17.31
N VAL A 68 -8.77 -20.25 16.87
CA VAL A 68 -9.55 -21.19 17.68
C VAL A 68 -8.63 -22.33 18.08
N TYR A 69 -8.53 -22.58 19.38
CA TYR A 69 -7.69 -23.64 19.94
C TYR A 69 -8.56 -24.64 20.73
N ALA A 70 -8.18 -25.91 20.69
CA ALA A 70 -8.74 -26.90 21.60
C ALA A 70 -8.30 -26.59 23.04
N GLN A 71 -9.20 -26.79 24.00
CA GLN A 71 -8.89 -26.59 25.42
C GLN A 71 -8.01 -27.72 25.99
N SER A 72 -8.03 -28.90 25.36
CA SER A 72 -7.17 -30.03 25.67
C SER A 72 -6.14 -30.25 24.55
N ASN A 73 -5.05 -30.96 24.88
CA ASN A 73 -3.95 -31.23 23.97
C ASN A 73 -4.29 -32.30 22.90
N ASP A 74 -5.55 -32.73 22.83
CA ASP A 74 -6.04 -33.78 21.94
C ASP A 74 -6.46 -33.26 20.56
N GLY A 75 -6.31 -31.96 20.32
CA GLY A 75 -6.73 -31.30 19.09
C GLY A 75 -8.24 -31.04 19.02
N ILE A 76 -8.69 -30.48 17.89
CA ILE A 76 -10.10 -30.14 17.67
C ILE A 76 -10.80 -31.35 17.01
N ALA A 77 -11.68 -32.01 17.75
CA ALA A 77 -12.55 -33.05 17.19
C ALA A 77 -13.58 -32.44 16.22
N ASN A 78 -13.86 -33.13 15.10
CA ASN A 78 -14.78 -32.66 14.06
C ASN A 78 -14.40 -31.29 13.45
N TYR A 79 -13.10 -31.03 13.28
CA TYR A 79 -12.62 -29.75 12.74
C TYR A 79 -13.29 -29.38 11.40
N ASP A 80 -13.59 -30.34 10.52
CA ASP A 80 -14.25 -30.08 9.22
C ASP A 80 -15.65 -29.46 9.37
N ALA A 81 -16.42 -29.87 10.38
CA ALA A 81 -17.76 -29.35 10.62
C ALA A 81 -17.70 -27.94 11.24
N ILE A 82 -16.80 -27.76 12.20
CA ILE A 82 -16.56 -26.47 12.88
C ILE A 82 -16.00 -25.44 11.89
N GLU A 83 -15.09 -25.84 11.00
CA GLU A 83 -14.55 -24.98 9.96
C GLU A 83 -15.67 -24.46 9.04
N LYS A 84 -16.60 -25.33 8.63
CA LYS A 84 -17.75 -24.94 7.79
C LYS A 84 -18.67 -23.98 8.53
N GLU A 85 -19.01 -24.25 9.78
CA GLU A 85 -19.86 -23.38 10.60
C GLU A 85 -19.23 -21.98 10.77
N ILE A 86 -17.91 -21.93 11.00
CA ILE A 86 -17.16 -20.67 11.09
C ILE A 86 -17.15 -19.97 9.72
N ALA A 87 -16.91 -20.69 8.63
CA ALA A 87 -16.87 -20.11 7.27
C ALA A 87 -18.23 -19.56 6.82
N GLU A 88 -19.34 -20.15 7.29
CA GLU A 88 -20.72 -19.68 7.00
C GLU A 88 -21.10 -18.42 7.78
N THR A 89 -20.31 -18.03 8.78
CA THR A 89 -20.52 -16.76 9.51
C THR A 89 -20.17 -15.58 8.58
N GLY A 90 -21.14 -14.70 8.31
CA GLY A 90 -21.05 -13.70 7.22
C GLY A 90 -19.88 -12.70 7.22
N ASN A 91 -19.07 -12.64 8.29
CA ASN A 91 -17.87 -11.80 8.37
C ASN A 91 -16.54 -12.58 8.21
N VAL A 92 -16.59 -13.89 7.97
CA VAL A 92 -15.40 -14.73 7.78
C VAL A 92 -15.04 -14.78 6.30
N LYS A 93 -13.86 -14.23 5.97
CA LYS A 93 -13.35 -14.23 4.59
C LYS A 93 -12.61 -15.53 4.21
N LEU A 94 -11.96 -16.15 5.20
CA LEU A 94 -11.18 -17.37 5.04
C LEU A 94 -11.10 -18.07 6.40
N SER A 95 -11.33 -19.38 6.40
CA SER A 95 -11.04 -20.29 7.51
C SER A 95 -9.98 -21.28 7.03
N VAL A 96 -8.99 -21.59 7.87
CA VAL A 96 -7.94 -22.56 7.55
C VAL A 96 -7.65 -23.41 8.79
N PRO A 97 -7.80 -24.74 8.73
CA PRO A 97 -7.37 -25.62 9.81
C PRO A 97 -5.83 -25.70 9.83
N VAL A 98 -5.23 -25.57 11.02
CA VAL A 98 -3.78 -25.60 11.22
C VAL A 98 -3.43 -26.71 12.21
N VAL A 99 -2.42 -27.51 11.88
CA VAL A 99 -1.84 -28.54 12.75
C VAL A 99 -0.36 -28.23 12.92
N GLU A 100 0.07 -28.08 14.17
CA GLU A 100 1.48 -27.87 14.53
C GLU A 100 2.05 -29.15 15.16
N GLY A 101 3.21 -29.59 14.67
CA GLY A 101 3.88 -30.77 15.18
C GLY A 101 5.38 -30.71 14.92
N GLN A 102 6.17 -31.23 15.85
CA GLN A 102 7.62 -31.38 15.64
C GLN A 102 7.89 -32.56 14.73
N VAL A 103 8.66 -32.33 13.67
CA VAL A 103 9.08 -33.36 12.72
C VAL A 103 10.60 -33.35 12.59
N MET A 104 11.19 -34.54 12.45
CA MET A 104 12.59 -34.69 12.06
C MET A 104 12.65 -35.08 10.59
N ALA A 105 13.37 -34.30 9.79
CA ALA A 105 13.63 -34.62 8.39
C ALA A 105 15.09 -35.06 8.26
N SER A 106 15.34 -36.27 7.77
CA SER A 106 16.69 -36.77 7.49
C SER A 106 16.84 -37.03 5.99
N LYS A 107 18.02 -36.72 5.45
CA LYS A 107 18.40 -37.07 4.08
C LYS A 107 19.55 -38.08 4.13
N ASN A 108 19.36 -39.24 3.50
CA ASN A 108 20.35 -40.33 3.45
C ASN A 108 20.83 -40.82 4.84
N GLY A 109 19.94 -40.90 5.83
CA GLY A 109 20.25 -41.49 7.15
C GLY A 109 21.16 -40.65 8.04
N ARG A 110 21.32 -39.35 7.73
CA ARG A 110 21.94 -38.37 8.62
C ARG A 110 20.87 -37.37 9.05
N ALA A 111 20.62 -37.31 10.36
CA ALA A 111 19.74 -36.32 10.98
C ALA A 111 20.42 -34.94 10.98
#